data_AF-A0AAV6AEM3-F1
#
_entry.id   AF-A0AAV6AEM3-F1
#
_cell.length_a   1.000
_cell.length_b   1.000
_cell.length_c   1.000
_cell.angle_alpha   90.00
_cell.angle_beta   90.00
_cell.angle_gamma   90.00
#
_symmetry.space_group_name_H-M   'P 1'
#
loop_
_entity.id
_entity.type
_entity.pdbx_description
1 polymer ?
#
loop_
_entity_poly.entity_id
_entity_poly.type
_entity_poly.pdbx_seq_one_letter_code
_entity_poly.pdbx_strand_id
1 'polypeptide(L)'
;KALDLQDSRLDLRTEVRGGVVRAQIRADALAFFVTLEADRPGRFSTNAITVFPGRHKVIEFTPADGDPASVRLGARDLYSSYAPSRNHGDGQ
;
A
#
# COMPACT_ATOMS: atom_id res chain seq x y z
N LYS A 1 4.82 -24.28 -10.13
CA LYS A 1 4.75 -24.22 -8.64
C LYS A 1 3.94 -22.98 -8.28
N ALA A 2 2.84 -23.12 -7.54
CA ALA A 2 2.11 -21.99 -6.98
C ALA A 2 2.68 -21.72 -5.57
N LEU A 3 2.82 -20.44 -5.22
CA LEU A 3 3.14 -20.04 -3.85
C LEU A 3 1.83 -20.06 -3.06
N ASP A 4 1.79 -20.77 -1.94
CA ASP A 4 0.63 -20.77 -1.03
C ASP A 4 0.63 -19.48 -0.20
N LEU A 5 0.18 -18.40 -0.82
CA LEU A 5 0.15 -17.06 -0.21
C LEU A 5 -1.13 -16.88 0.59
N GLN A 6 -1.00 -16.45 1.84
CA GLN A 6 -2.12 -16.08 2.69
C GLN A 6 -2.54 -14.63 2.45
N ASP A 7 -3.83 -14.33 2.69
CA ASP A 7 -4.31 -12.94 2.73
C ASP A 7 -3.59 -12.20 3.86
N SER A 8 -2.78 -11.20 3.49
CA SER A 8 -1.96 -10.45 4.43
C SER A 8 -2.77 -9.48 5.28
N ARG A 9 -4.03 -9.20 4.90
CA ARG A 9 -4.87 -8.15 5.48
C ARG A 9 -4.13 -6.82 5.52
N LEU A 10 -3.53 -6.44 4.39
CA LEU A 10 -2.78 -5.20 4.22
C LEU A 10 -3.67 -3.98 4.51
N ASP A 11 -3.23 -3.13 5.43
CA ASP A 11 -3.86 -1.86 5.78
C ASP A 11 -2.94 -0.71 5.37
N LEU A 12 -3.54 0.33 4.77
CA LEU A 12 -2.86 1.58 4.40
C LEU A 12 -3.60 2.74 5.04
N ARG A 13 -2.86 3.57 5.77
CA ARG A 13 -3.34 4.86 6.27
C ARG A 13 -2.43 5.97 5.77
N THR A 14 -3.03 7.09 5.37
CA THR A 14 -2.29 8.24 4.86
C THR A 14 -2.53 9.48 5.71
N GLU A 15 -1.48 10.28 5.88
CA GLU A 15 -1.56 11.62 6.45
C GLU A 15 -0.65 12.56 5.67
N VAL A 16 -1.03 13.84 5.57
CA VAL A 16 -0.16 14.88 5.00
C VAL A 16 0.64 15.51 6.13
N ARG A 17 1.96 15.55 5.99
CA ARG A 17 2.84 16.18 6.98
C ARG A 17 4.10 16.73 6.30
N GLY A 18 4.38 18.02 6.49
CA GLY A 18 5.64 18.62 6.01
C GLY A 18 5.83 18.56 4.50
N GLY A 19 4.77 18.75 3.71
CA GLY A 19 4.84 18.74 2.25
C GLY A 19 4.88 17.36 1.60
N VAL A 20 4.79 16.27 2.38
CA VAL A 20 4.76 14.90 1.88
C VAL A 20 3.50 14.17 2.36
N VAL A 21 3.14 13.10 1.64
CA VAL A 21 2.16 12.12 2.11
C VAL A 21 2.89 11.00 2.84
N ARG A 22 2.57 10.80 4.11
CA ARG A 22 3.06 9.68 4.92
C ARG A 22 2.10 8.51 4.84
N ALA A 23 2.54 7.43 4.20
CA ALA A 23 1.84 6.16 4.14
C ALA A 23 2.30 5.25 5.29
N GLN A 24 1.42 5.00 6.25
CA GLN A 24 1.60 4.01 7.29
C GLN A 24 1.00 2.69 6.81
N ILE A 25 1.85 1.66 6.72
CA ILE A 25 1.50 0.34 6.20
C ILE A 25 1.63 -0.69 7.32
N ARG A 26 0.63 -1.54 7.44
CA ARG A 26 0.63 -2.70 8.33
C ARG A 26 0.06 -3.91 7.59
N ALA A 27 0.51 -5.09 7.99
CA ALA A 27 -0.13 -6.35 7.63
C ALA A 27 -0.27 -7.22 8.87
N ASP A 28 -1.25 -8.12 8.87
CA ASP A 28 -1.45 -9.10 9.93
C ASP A 28 -0.92 -10.51 9.56
N ALA A 29 -0.53 -10.71 8.31
CA ALA A 29 0.34 -11.82 7.89
C ALA A 29 1.50 -11.28 7.02
N LEU A 30 2.36 -12.17 6.51
CA LEU A 30 3.51 -11.77 5.71
C LEU A 30 3.07 -11.23 4.34
N ALA A 31 3.27 -9.93 4.10
CA ALA A 31 2.96 -9.28 2.83
C ALA A 31 4.24 -9.13 1.99
N PHE A 32 4.31 -9.86 0.88
CA PHE A 32 5.44 -9.83 -0.04
C PHE A 32 5.26 -8.75 -1.11
N PHE A 33 6.36 -8.09 -1.46
CA PHE A 33 6.43 -7.09 -2.55
C PHE A 33 5.33 -6.02 -2.46
N VAL A 34 5.07 -5.53 -1.25
CA VAL A 34 4.14 -4.44 -1.01
C VAL A 34 4.60 -3.23 -1.82
N THR A 35 3.73 -2.78 -2.71
CA THR A 35 3.95 -1.68 -3.62
C THR A 35 2.89 -0.62 -3.38
N LEU A 36 3.32 0.63 -3.18
CA LEU A 36 2.44 1.79 -3.19
C LEU A 36 2.30 2.35 -4.60
N GLU A 37 1.08 2.73 -4.94
CA GLU A 37 0.70 3.42 -6.17
C GLU A 37 0.17 4.80 -5.81
N ALA A 38 0.50 5.81 -6.63
CA ALA A 38 -0.04 7.16 -6.49
C ALA A 38 -0.78 7.53 -7.78
N ASP A 39 -1.85 8.31 -7.65
CA ASP A 39 -2.61 8.86 -8.79
C ASP A 39 -1.96 10.10 -9.42
N ARG A 40 -0.86 10.59 -8.83
CA ARG A 40 -0.10 11.76 -9.27
C ARG A 40 1.39 11.43 -9.45
N PRO A 41 2.12 12.11 -10.35
CA PRO A 41 3.56 11.97 -10.47
C PRO A 41 4.29 12.42 -9.20
N GLY A 42 5.35 11.68 -8.83
CA GLY A 42 6.16 12.01 -7.66
C GLY A 42 7.15 10.90 -7.35
N ARG A 43 7.69 10.93 -6.13
CA ARG A 43 8.73 9.99 -5.69
C ARG A 43 8.38 9.39 -4.33
N PHE A 44 8.43 8.07 -4.25
CA PHE A 44 8.43 7.36 -2.96
C PHE A 44 9.83 7.31 -2.35
N SER A 45 9.92 7.39 -1.03
CA SER A 45 11.18 7.22 -0.29
C SER A 45 11.74 5.80 -0.43
N THR A 46 10.85 4.81 -0.53
CA THR A 46 11.12 3.41 -0.86
C THR A 46 9.86 2.77 -1.44
N ASN A 47 9.97 1.65 -2.14
CA ASN A 47 8.83 0.90 -2.64
C ASN A 47 9.23 -0.57 -2.87
N ALA A 48 8.25 -1.43 -3.17
CA ALA A 48 8.46 -2.87 -3.38
C ALA A 48 9.15 -3.55 -2.18
N ILE A 49 8.54 -3.42 -1.00
CA ILE A 49 9.11 -3.90 0.27
C ILE A 49 8.36 -5.13 0.82
N THR A 50 8.98 -5.84 1.75
CA THR A 50 8.29 -6.86 2.54
C THR A 50 7.80 -6.25 3.86
N VAL A 51 6.53 -6.48 4.21
CA VAL A 51 5.94 -6.12 5.50
C VAL A 51 5.69 -7.37 6.32
N PHE A 52 6.29 -7.43 7.51
CA PHE A 52 6.13 -8.55 8.44
C PHE A 52 4.98 -8.27 9.41
N PRO A 53 4.27 -9.31 9.88
CA PRO A 53 3.16 -9.14 10.82
C PRO A 53 3.60 -8.42 12.10
N GLY A 54 2.75 -7.50 12.57
CA GLY A 54 3.02 -6.70 13.77
C GLY A 54 4.09 -5.60 13.60
N ARG A 55 4.72 -5.47 12.42
CA ARG A 55 5.70 -4.41 12.14
C ARG A 55 5.11 -3.36 11.21
N HIS A 56 5.07 -2.12 11.70
CA HIS A 56 4.59 -0.98 10.93
C HIS A 56 5.72 -0.47 10.04
N LYS A 57 5.38 -0.03 8.84
CA LYS A 57 6.30 0.63 7.91
C LYS A 57 5.75 2.00 7.54
N VAL A 58 6.64 2.98 7.44
CA VAL A 58 6.30 4.32 6.96
C VAL A 58 7.04 4.53 5.66
N ILE A 59 6.30 4.87 4.62
CA ILE A 59 6.82 5.30 3.32
C ILE A 59 6.34 6.73 3.09
N GLU A 60 7.23 7.59 2.60
CA GLU A 60 6.89 8.97 2.28
C GLU A 60 6.79 9.12 0.76
N PHE A 61 5.76 9.84 0.31
CA PHE A 61 5.59 10.22 -1.09
C PHE A 61 5.69 11.73 -1.23
N THR A 62 6.59 12.18 -2.09
CA THR A 62 6.76 13.58 -2.46
C THR A 62 6.16 13.81 -3.85
N PRO A 63 5.05 14.55 -3.97
CA PRO A 63 4.46 14.88 -5.27
C PRO A 63 5.36 15.85 -6.04
N ALA A 64 5.42 15.68 -7.36
CA ALA A 64 6.30 16.49 -8.22
C ALA A 64 5.80 17.94 -8.38
N ASP A 65 4.49 18.17 -8.24
CA ASP A 65 3.85 19.49 -8.31
C ASP A 65 3.82 20.23 -6.95
N GLY A 66 4.31 19.58 -5.89
CA GLY A 66 4.36 20.15 -4.53
C GLY A 66 3.02 20.18 -3.79
N ASP A 67 1.96 19.55 -4.31
CA ASP A 67 0.65 19.49 -3.64
C ASP A 67 0.35 18.09 -3.06
N PRO A 68 0.70 17.82 -1.79
CA PRO A 68 0.43 16.53 -1.16
C PRO A 68 -1.05 16.33 -0.80
N ALA A 69 -1.87 17.38 -0.77
CA ALA A 69 -3.26 17.28 -0.33
C ALA A 69 -4.17 16.64 -1.39
N SER A 70 -3.80 16.73 -2.67
CA SER A 70 -4.56 16.14 -3.78
C SER A 70 -4.17 14.69 -4.11
N VAL A 71 -3.09 14.16 -3.52
CA VAL A 71 -2.59 12.81 -3.80
C VAL A 71 -3.42 11.74 -3.11
N ARG A 72 -3.79 10.70 -3.86
CA ARG A 72 -4.36 9.46 -3.32
C ARG A 72 -3.36 8.33 -3.50
N LEU A 73 -3.13 7.57 -2.42
CA LEU A 73 -2.26 6.40 -2.43
C LEU A 73 -3.09 5.12 -2.34
N GLY A 74 -2.71 4.13 -3.13
CA GLY A 74 -3.15 2.74 -3.01
C GLY A 74 -1.99 1.84 -2.60
N ALA A 75 -2.29 0.67 -2.03
CA ALA A 75 -1.30 -0.35 -1.72
C ALA A 75 -1.72 -1.70 -2.29
N ARG A 76 -0.76 -2.43 -2.85
CA ARG A 76 -0.93 -3.81 -3.30
C ARG A 76 0.20 -4.67 -2.76
N ASP A 77 -0.07 -5.96 -2.62
CA ASP A 77 0.93 -6.98 -2.32
C ASP A 77 0.86 -8.10 -3.36
N LEU A 78 1.75 -9.08 -3.21
CA LEU A 78 1.77 -10.22 -4.11
C LEU A 78 0.45 -11.01 -4.03
N TYR A 79 -0.12 -11.24 -2.84
CA TYR A 79 -1.36 -11.99 -2.70
C TYR A 79 -2.51 -11.36 -3.49
N SER A 80 -2.77 -10.06 -3.28
CA SER A 80 -3.83 -9.30 -3.96
C SER A 80 -3.63 -9.13 -5.47
N SER A 81 -2.43 -9.38 -5.97
CA SER A 81 -2.12 -9.33 -7.42
C SER A 81 -2.44 -10.65 -8.14
N TYR A 82 -2.53 -11.77 -7.42
CA TYR A 82 -2.85 -13.09 -7.97
C TYR A 82 -4.21 -13.62 -7.51
N ALA A 83 -4.75 -13.11 -6.40
CA ALA A 83 -6.08 -13.48 -5.93
C ALA A 83 -7.15 -12.87 -6.86
N PRO A 84 -8.21 -13.63 -7.23
CA PRO A 84 -9.33 -13.05 -7.95
C PRO A 84 -9.92 -11.89 -7.15
N SER A 85 -10.30 -10.82 -7.85
CA SER A 85 -10.90 -9.63 -7.26
C SER A 85 -12.05 -10.05 -6.33
N ARG A 86 -12.02 -9.60 -5.07
CA ARG A 86 -13.18 -9.76 -4.17
C ARG A 86 -14.35 -9.02 -4.83
N ASN A 87 -15.26 -9.75 -5.47
CA ASN A 87 -16.59 -9.23 -5.77
C ASN A 87 -17.22 -8.91 -4.40
N HIS A 88 -17.33 -7.62 -4.08
CA HIS A 88 -18.26 -7.16 -3.05
C HIS A 88 -19.67 -7.40 -3.59
N GLY A 89 -20.15 -8.62 -3.44
CA GLY A 89 -21.52 -9.02 -3.70
C GLY A 89 -22.15 -9.42 -2.38
N ASP A 90 -22.51 -8.43 -1.56
CA ASP A 90 -23.50 -8.58 -0.50
C ASP A 90 -24.49 -7.44 -0.63
N GLY A 91 -25.73 -7.79 -0.92
CA GLY A 91 -26.84 -6.86 -1.02
C GLY A 91 -27.98 -7.37 -1.90
N GLN A 92 -28.69 -8.41 -1.43
CA GLN A 92 -30.15 -8.45 -1.29
C GLN A 92 -30.53 -9.45 -0.20
#